data_AF-A0A2M9N489-F1
#
_entry.id   AF-A0A2M9N489-F1
#
_cell.length_a   1.000
_cell.length_b   1.000
_cell.length_c   1.000
_cell.angle_alpha   90.00
_cell.angle_beta   90.00
_cell.angle_gamma   90.00
#
_symmetry.space_group_name_H-M   'P 1'
#
loop_
_entity.id
_entity.type
_entity.pdbx_description
1 polymer ?
#
loop_
_entity_poly.entity_id
_entity_poly.type
_entity_poly.pdbx_seq_one_letter_code
_entity_poly.pdbx_strand_id
1 'polypeptide(L)'
;MHEQSKHFVAVSALVKNEDGHVLMVRTRLRSDTWELPGGFVDAGEPLDQAVCREFLEETGMVIRPVSISGVYYNERLHVLSVVFHAEYVSGEITIQPEEIVEAKFVDLDDTNLDKYITRPQIKSRLFDAIRAESSAPYETWDLNPPRYKLLSRLDGEPLNVKTAFLLTGEPRMGKTTMIKELVHHLGPDLCGGFYTEEITNSSDRIGFKCVSVSGESVEIAHVDSPSSTRIGRYGMDVEAFEDFAVNILEDALSSKKIIVIDEMGFMQMLSASFQKIVQEIISDHRIVLGTIPVESHPEIDKIKYQKEVSIISLNEFNRDTISKTLLKDILQALEGE
;
A
#
# COMPACT_ATOMS: atom_id res chain seq x y z
N MET A 1 5.71 3.97 -36.24
CA MET A 1 5.19 4.72 -35.06
C MET A 1 5.52 6.18 -35.29
N HIS A 2 4.52 7.06 -35.26
CA HIS A 2 4.77 8.50 -35.20
C HIS A 2 5.54 8.81 -33.92
N GLU A 3 6.50 9.75 -33.99
CA GLU A 3 7.19 10.27 -32.83
C GLU A 3 6.14 10.90 -31.91
N GLN A 4 5.90 10.27 -30.76
CA GLN A 4 4.95 10.79 -29.78
C GLN A 4 5.52 12.06 -29.17
N SER A 5 4.68 13.09 -29.02
CA SER A 5 5.03 14.31 -28.28
C SER A 5 5.49 13.93 -26.87
N LYS A 6 6.66 14.44 -26.46
CA LYS A 6 7.21 14.15 -25.14
C LYS A 6 6.59 15.10 -24.11
N HIS A 7 5.88 14.53 -23.15
CA HIS A 7 5.43 15.22 -21.95
C HIS A 7 6.26 14.72 -20.78
N PHE A 8 6.64 15.62 -19.88
CA PHE A 8 7.28 15.27 -18.62
C PHE A 8 6.21 15.11 -17.55
N VAL A 9 6.42 14.20 -16.60
CA VAL A 9 5.54 14.03 -15.45
C VAL A 9 6.33 14.40 -14.20
N ALA A 10 5.70 15.16 -13.31
CA ALA A 10 6.24 15.53 -12.01
C ALA A 10 5.22 15.23 -10.92
N VAL A 11 5.70 14.95 -9.72
CA VAL A 11 4.88 14.64 -8.54
C VAL A 11 5.27 15.55 -7.39
N SER A 12 4.34 15.82 -6.49
CA SER A 12 4.61 16.54 -5.23
C SER A 12 3.62 16.10 -4.17
N ALA A 13 3.97 16.23 -2.89
CA ALA A 13 3.09 15.82 -1.79
C ALA A 13 2.84 16.94 -0.78
N LEU A 14 1.57 17.06 -0.36
CA LEU A 14 1.16 17.81 0.82
C LEU A 14 1.18 16.87 2.02
N VAL A 15 2.06 17.18 2.98
CA VAL A 15 2.18 16.46 4.25
C VAL A 15 2.04 17.44 5.39
N LYS A 16 1.21 17.09 6.38
CA LYS A 16 0.99 17.88 7.59
C LYS A 16 1.67 17.24 8.80
N ASN A 17 2.16 18.05 9.74
CA ASN A 17 2.55 17.58 11.07
C ASN A 17 1.31 17.46 11.99
N GLU A 18 1.52 17.07 13.25
CA GLU A 18 0.45 16.93 14.27
C GLU A 18 -0.28 18.25 14.55
N ASP A 19 0.38 19.39 14.39
CA ASP A 19 -0.21 20.72 14.54
C ASP A 19 -1.00 21.18 13.29
N GLY A 20 -1.01 20.38 12.22
CA GLY A 20 -1.65 20.72 10.94
C GLY A 20 -0.81 21.60 10.02
N HIS A 21 0.42 21.94 10.40
CA HIS A 21 1.37 22.71 9.58
C HIS A 21 1.85 21.88 8.39
N VAL A 22 1.99 22.51 7.22
CA VAL A 22 2.38 21.86 5.95
C VAL A 22 3.90 21.91 5.78
N LEU A 23 4.53 20.79 5.40
CA LEU A 23 5.95 20.79 5.02
C LEU A 23 6.14 21.50 3.67
N MET A 24 6.92 22.57 3.68
CA MET A 24 7.26 23.36 2.50
C MET A 24 8.77 23.35 2.29
N VAL A 25 9.19 23.38 1.02
CA VAL A 25 10.59 23.53 0.63
C VAL A 25 10.80 24.77 -0.23
N ARG A 26 12.03 25.26 -0.22
CA ARG A 26 12.52 26.26 -1.17
C ARG A 26 13.67 25.65 -1.95
N THR A 27 13.47 25.47 -3.25
CA THR A 27 14.49 24.92 -4.14
C THR A 27 15.53 25.99 -4.53
N ARG A 28 16.72 25.57 -4.93
CA ARG A 28 17.75 26.47 -5.48
C ARG A 28 17.33 27.09 -6.81
N LEU A 29 16.59 26.35 -7.62
CA LEU A 29 16.09 26.81 -8.91
C LEU A 29 15.03 27.93 -8.75
N ARG A 30 14.29 27.93 -7.63
CA ARG A 30 13.22 28.89 -7.34
C ARG A 30 13.31 29.40 -5.90
N SER A 31 14.44 30.03 -5.59
CA SER A 31 14.68 30.60 -4.26
C SER A 31 13.74 31.76 -3.88
N ASP A 32 12.95 32.27 -4.84
CA ASP A 32 11.97 33.34 -4.67
C ASP A 32 10.59 32.89 -4.18
N THR A 33 10.34 31.57 -4.09
CA THR A 33 9.03 31.02 -3.68
C THR A 33 9.22 29.77 -2.84
N TRP A 34 8.20 29.43 -2.07
CA TRP A 34 8.05 28.10 -1.47
C TRP A 34 7.20 27.19 -2.36
N GLU A 35 7.45 25.89 -2.29
CA GLU A 35 6.69 24.86 -2.98
C GLU A 35 6.56 23.58 -2.12
N LEU A 36 5.64 22.70 -2.53
CA LEU A 36 5.53 21.36 -1.94
C LEU A 36 6.73 20.52 -2.40
N PRO A 37 7.30 19.65 -1.54
CA PRO A 37 8.38 18.75 -1.94
C PRO A 37 7.95 17.79 -3.05
N GLY A 38 8.86 17.51 -3.97
CA GLY A 38 8.68 16.56 -5.07
C GLY A 38 9.40 16.95 -6.36
N GLY A 39 9.55 15.97 -7.26
CA GLY A 39 10.34 16.13 -8.47
C GLY A 39 9.77 15.40 -9.68
N PHE A 40 10.66 15.02 -10.60
CA PHE A 40 10.30 14.39 -11.87
C PHE A 40 10.14 12.87 -11.72
N VAL A 41 9.23 12.32 -12.51
CA VAL A 41 9.00 10.87 -12.54
C VAL A 41 9.95 10.23 -13.54
N ASP A 42 10.64 9.19 -13.10
CA ASP A 42 11.52 8.43 -13.96
C ASP A 42 10.76 7.56 -14.96
N ALA A 43 11.41 7.20 -16.07
CA ALA A 43 10.79 6.41 -17.11
C ALA A 43 10.38 5.03 -16.59
N GLY A 44 9.07 4.74 -16.61
CA GLY A 44 8.50 3.47 -16.13
C GLY A 44 8.24 3.42 -14.62
N GLU A 45 8.53 4.50 -13.89
CA GLU A 45 8.29 4.60 -12.46
C GLU A 45 6.81 4.92 -12.16
N PRO A 46 6.17 4.20 -11.23
CA PRO A 46 4.85 4.56 -10.70
C PRO A 46 4.85 5.91 -9.97
N LEU A 47 3.78 6.69 -10.09
CA LEU A 47 3.70 8.03 -9.47
C LEU A 47 3.71 7.98 -7.94
N ASP A 48 3.08 6.97 -7.35
CA ASP A 48 3.07 6.72 -5.91
C ASP A 48 4.47 6.35 -5.37
N GLN A 49 5.29 5.70 -6.19
CA GLN A 49 6.68 5.42 -5.83
C GLN A 49 7.58 6.64 -6.04
N ALA A 50 7.42 7.34 -7.17
CA ALA A 50 8.15 8.57 -7.48
C ALA A 50 7.96 9.60 -6.37
N VAL A 51 6.72 9.82 -5.90
CA VAL A 51 6.46 10.82 -4.86
C VAL A 51 7.12 10.44 -3.54
N CYS A 52 7.17 9.15 -3.18
CA CYS A 52 7.89 8.69 -2.00
C CYS A 52 9.41 8.88 -2.12
N ARG A 53 9.98 8.54 -3.29
CA ARG A 53 11.41 8.69 -3.57
C ARG A 53 11.83 10.14 -3.51
N GLU A 54 11.16 11.01 -4.28
CA GLU A 54 11.46 12.44 -4.34
C GLU A 54 11.33 13.10 -2.97
N PHE A 55 10.27 12.80 -2.22
CA PHE A 55 10.08 13.38 -0.89
C PHE A 55 11.18 12.95 0.09
N LEU A 56 11.59 11.68 0.03
CA LEU A 56 12.68 11.17 0.85
C LEU A 56 14.03 11.80 0.47
N GLU A 57 14.32 11.93 -0.81
CA GLU A 57 15.56 12.55 -1.31
C GLU A 57 15.63 14.02 -0.89
N GLU A 58 14.58 14.80 -1.09
CA GLU A 58 14.59 16.23 -0.81
C GLU A 58 14.56 16.57 0.69
N THR A 59 13.86 15.76 1.50
CA THR A 59 13.51 16.13 2.88
C THR A 59 14.02 15.15 3.94
N GLY A 60 14.49 13.97 3.56
CA GLY A 60 14.86 12.91 4.50
C GLY A 60 13.68 12.23 5.20
N MET A 61 12.44 12.60 4.85
CA MET A 61 11.23 12.11 5.49
C MET A 61 10.56 11.04 4.63
N VAL A 62 10.07 10.00 5.30
CA VAL A 62 9.27 8.97 4.67
C VAL A 62 7.80 9.32 4.81
N ILE A 63 7.07 9.13 3.72
CA ILE A 63 5.64 9.47 3.62
C ILE A 63 4.85 8.30 3.07
N ARG A 64 3.53 8.33 3.30
CA ARG A 64 2.58 7.38 2.72
C ARG A 64 1.55 8.15 1.89
N PRO A 65 1.55 8.03 0.55
CA PRO A 65 0.54 8.70 -0.27
C PRO A 65 -0.84 8.09 -0.02
N VAL A 66 -1.87 8.95 0.02
CA VAL A 66 -3.25 8.59 0.37
C VAL A 66 -4.22 8.86 -0.78
N SER A 67 -4.03 9.97 -1.49
CA SER A 67 -4.86 10.34 -2.64
C SER A 67 -4.19 11.38 -3.53
N ILE A 68 -4.74 11.59 -4.72
CA ILE A 68 -4.41 12.75 -5.55
C ILE A 68 -5.36 13.89 -5.20
N SER A 69 -4.79 15.05 -4.87
CA SER A 69 -5.54 16.30 -4.67
C SER A 69 -5.79 17.05 -5.98
N GLY A 70 -4.91 16.91 -6.97
CA GLY A 70 -5.08 17.55 -8.26
C GLY A 70 -4.03 17.18 -9.30
N VAL A 71 -4.38 17.44 -10.56
CA VAL A 71 -3.52 17.22 -11.73
C VAL A 71 -3.46 18.52 -12.55
N TYR A 72 -2.24 18.98 -12.87
CA TYR A 72 -1.99 20.30 -13.42
C TYR A 72 -1.04 20.24 -14.61
N TYR A 73 -1.47 20.72 -15.78
CA TYR A 73 -0.63 20.73 -16.98
C TYR A 73 -0.03 22.11 -17.26
N ASN A 74 1.28 22.16 -17.49
CA ASN A 74 1.99 23.34 -18.00
C ASN A 74 2.24 23.16 -19.50
N GLU A 75 1.46 23.85 -20.33
CA GLU A 75 1.53 23.74 -21.79
C GLU A 75 2.89 24.17 -22.34
N ARG A 76 3.50 25.23 -21.81
CA ARG A 76 4.77 25.76 -22.32
C ARG A 76 5.96 24.84 -22.05
N LEU A 77 5.96 24.18 -20.88
CA LEU A 77 7.03 23.26 -20.47
C LEU A 77 6.69 21.80 -20.77
N HIS A 78 5.47 21.53 -21.23
CA HIS A 78 4.90 20.19 -21.42
C HIS A 78 5.01 19.30 -20.17
N VAL A 79 4.82 19.88 -18.97
CA VAL A 79 4.90 19.15 -17.68
C VAL A 79 3.50 18.90 -17.12
N LEU A 80 3.16 17.63 -16.88
CA LEU A 80 2.00 17.20 -16.10
C LEU A 80 2.43 17.02 -14.64
N SER A 81 1.91 17.85 -13.74
CA SER A 81 2.21 17.81 -12.31
C SER A 81 1.04 17.19 -11.55
N VAL A 82 1.30 16.13 -10.79
CA VAL A 82 0.33 15.44 -9.94
C VAL A 82 0.64 15.77 -8.48
N VAL A 83 -0.35 16.21 -7.73
CA VAL A 83 -0.20 16.57 -6.32
C VAL A 83 -0.89 15.52 -5.46
N PHE A 84 -0.15 14.93 -4.52
CA PHE A 84 -0.63 13.93 -3.58
C PHE A 84 -0.95 14.54 -2.22
N HIS A 85 -1.98 14.01 -1.57
CA HIS A 85 -2.04 13.99 -0.12
C HIS A 85 -1.22 12.82 0.39
N ALA A 86 -0.39 13.08 1.39
CA ALA A 86 0.36 12.02 2.05
C ALA A 86 0.43 12.24 3.55
N GLU A 87 0.52 11.14 4.28
CA GLU A 87 0.74 11.14 5.71
C GLU A 87 2.22 11.01 6.03
N TYR A 88 2.63 11.70 7.10
CA TYR A 88 3.96 11.54 7.66
C TYR A 88 4.10 10.17 8.29
N VAL A 89 5.21 9.49 7.98
CA VAL A 89 5.52 8.18 8.53
C VAL A 89 6.66 8.25 9.54
N SER A 90 7.84 8.69 9.10
CA SER A 90 9.04 8.71 9.93
C SER A 90 10.13 9.59 9.31
N GLY A 91 11.20 9.85 10.07
CA GLY A 91 12.36 10.62 9.63
C GLY A 91 12.34 12.04 10.18
N GLU A 92 13.50 12.69 10.10
CA GLU A 92 13.66 14.09 10.47
C GLU A 92 14.08 14.88 9.24
N ILE A 93 13.73 16.16 9.22
CA ILE A 93 14.06 17.04 8.10
C ILE A 93 15.58 17.04 7.89
N THR A 94 16.00 16.40 6.81
CA THR A 94 17.39 16.33 6.34
C THR A 94 17.37 16.72 4.88
N ILE A 95 17.70 17.97 4.59
CA ILE A 95 17.63 18.48 3.23
C ILE A 95 18.74 17.89 2.37
N GLN A 96 18.44 17.60 1.10
CA GLN A 96 19.47 17.41 0.08
C GLN A 96 19.98 18.80 -0.31
N PRO A 97 21.19 19.19 0.12
CA PRO A 97 21.64 20.55 -0.07
C PRO A 97 21.75 20.89 -1.55
N GLU A 98 22.08 19.94 -2.43
CA GLU A 98 22.20 20.11 -3.89
C GLU A 98 20.99 20.81 -4.52
N GLU A 99 19.79 20.49 -4.05
CA GLU A 99 18.51 20.95 -4.61
C GLU A 99 17.77 21.91 -3.67
N ILE A 100 17.79 21.64 -2.37
CA ILE A 100 16.96 22.33 -1.37
C ILE A 100 17.79 23.35 -0.58
N VAL A 101 17.27 24.58 -0.50
CA VAL A 101 17.86 25.68 0.28
C VAL A 101 17.36 25.64 1.73
N GLU A 102 16.06 25.37 1.90
CA GLU A 102 15.37 25.45 3.18
C GLU A 102 14.15 24.51 3.14
N ALA A 103 13.89 23.79 4.22
CA ALA A 103 12.69 22.97 4.41
C ALA A 103 12.14 23.23 5.82
N LYS A 104 10.83 23.46 5.94
CA LYS A 104 10.17 23.67 7.24
C LYS A 104 8.67 23.44 7.20
N PHE A 105 8.11 23.13 8.35
CA PHE A 105 6.67 23.16 8.57
C PHE A 105 6.17 24.61 8.67
N VAL A 106 5.11 24.92 7.94
CA VAL A 106 4.48 26.24 7.89
C VAL A 106 3.01 26.12 8.20
N ASP A 107 2.52 26.95 9.13
CA ASP A 107 1.10 27.16 9.34
C ASP A 107 0.51 27.91 8.15
N LEU A 108 -0.22 27.21 7.29
CA LEU A 108 -0.74 27.75 6.04
C LEU A 108 -2.26 27.80 6.05
N ASP A 109 -2.78 28.98 5.76
CA ASP A 109 -4.20 29.24 5.57
C ASP A 109 -4.44 30.17 4.37
N ASP A 110 -5.71 30.36 4.03
CA ASP A 110 -6.15 31.22 2.93
C ASP A 110 -5.65 32.68 3.06
N THR A 111 -5.34 33.13 4.27
CA THR A 111 -4.98 34.52 4.59
C THR A 111 -3.47 34.77 4.52
N ASN A 112 -2.64 33.73 4.62
CA ASN A 112 -1.20 33.85 4.76
C ASN A 112 -0.39 33.25 3.60
N LEU A 113 -1.02 32.50 2.69
CA LEU A 113 -0.40 31.86 1.52
C LEU A 113 0.50 32.80 0.69
N ASP A 114 0.05 34.05 0.46
CA ASP A 114 0.78 35.04 -0.34
C ASP A 114 2.13 35.44 0.26
N LYS A 115 2.34 35.19 1.56
CA LYS A 115 3.62 35.45 2.23
C LYS A 115 4.70 34.43 1.83
N TYR A 116 4.29 33.23 1.44
CA TYR A 116 5.18 32.11 1.15
C TYR A 116 5.23 31.79 -0.34
N ILE A 117 4.11 31.92 -1.04
CA ILE A 117 4.00 31.50 -2.44
C ILE A 117 3.74 32.71 -3.32
N THR A 118 4.77 33.08 -4.08
CA THR A 118 4.72 34.24 -4.97
C THR A 118 4.15 33.91 -6.35
N ARG A 119 4.05 32.60 -6.69
CA ARG A 119 3.66 32.12 -8.02
C ARG A 119 2.21 31.64 -8.05
N PRO A 120 1.35 32.19 -8.93
CA PRO A 120 -0.09 31.94 -8.90
C PRO A 120 -0.46 30.48 -9.16
N GLN A 121 0.26 29.80 -10.05
CA GLN A 121 0.02 28.38 -10.34
C GLN A 121 0.40 27.46 -9.17
N ILE A 122 1.41 27.81 -8.37
CA ILE A 122 1.78 27.05 -7.17
C ILE A 122 0.73 27.31 -6.08
N LYS A 123 0.27 28.55 -5.96
CA LYS A 123 -0.79 28.94 -5.02
C LYS A 123 -2.08 28.16 -5.29
N SER A 124 -2.51 28.07 -6.55
CA SER A 124 -3.70 27.29 -6.94
C SER A 124 -3.58 25.83 -6.52
N ARG A 125 -2.44 25.19 -6.81
CA ARG A 125 -2.20 23.78 -6.47
C ARG A 125 -2.26 23.52 -4.98
N LEU A 126 -1.57 24.36 -4.21
CA LEU A 126 -1.56 24.22 -2.76
C LEU A 126 -2.94 24.49 -2.17
N PHE A 127 -3.66 25.46 -2.70
CA PHE A 127 -5.01 25.79 -2.25
C PHE A 127 -5.99 24.65 -2.48
N ASP A 128 -5.98 24.05 -3.66
CA ASP A 128 -6.78 22.85 -3.96
C ASP A 128 -6.39 21.70 -3.02
N ALA A 129 -5.09 21.49 -2.79
CA ALA A 129 -4.61 20.47 -1.86
C ALA A 129 -5.05 20.75 -0.42
N ILE A 130 -4.95 21.97 0.10
CA ILE A 130 -5.40 22.28 1.46
C ILE A 130 -6.91 22.04 1.63
N ARG A 131 -7.68 22.28 0.57
CA ARG A 131 -9.16 22.26 0.58
C ARG A 131 -9.78 20.98 0.04
N ALA A 132 -9.02 20.02 -0.46
CA ALA A 132 -9.57 18.86 -1.14
C ALA A 132 -10.45 18.03 -0.18
N GLU A 133 -11.77 18.21 -0.29
CA GLU A 133 -12.78 17.40 0.40
C GLU A 133 -13.06 16.09 -0.34
N SER A 134 -12.70 16.02 -1.63
CA SER A 134 -12.93 14.88 -2.52
C SER A 134 -11.67 14.54 -3.31
N SER A 135 -11.24 13.28 -3.23
CA SER A 135 -10.05 12.73 -3.88
C SER A 135 -10.30 12.29 -5.32
N ALA A 136 -9.27 12.37 -6.16
CA ALA A 136 -9.22 11.60 -7.39
C ALA A 136 -8.55 10.24 -7.11
N PRO A 137 -9.16 9.11 -7.51
CA PRO A 137 -8.52 7.82 -7.36
C PRO A 137 -7.29 7.73 -8.26
N TYR A 138 -6.23 7.12 -7.74
CA TYR A 138 -5.02 6.80 -8.46
C TYR A 138 -4.79 5.30 -8.45
N GLU A 139 -4.34 4.76 -9.57
CA GLU A 139 -3.98 3.35 -9.68
C GLU A 139 -2.69 3.18 -10.45
N THR A 140 -1.87 2.26 -9.96
CA THR A 140 -0.69 1.78 -10.66
C THR A 140 -1.00 0.41 -11.23
N TRP A 141 -0.83 0.24 -12.54
CA TRP A 141 -1.07 -1.02 -13.23
C TRP A 141 0.20 -1.51 -13.94
N ASP A 142 0.49 -2.80 -13.84
CA ASP A 142 1.32 -3.51 -14.81
C ASP A 142 0.42 -3.98 -15.95
N LEU A 143 0.68 -3.47 -17.16
CA LEU A 143 -0.14 -3.74 -18.35
C LEU A 143 0.49 -4.78 -19.30
N ASN A 144 1.48 -5.54 -18.85
CA ASN A 144 2.16 -6.54 -19.68
C ASN A 144 1.23 -7.71 -20.06
N PRO A 145 0.84 -7.86 -21.34
CA PRO A 145 -0.04 -8.95 -21.75
C PRO A 145 0.65 -10.32 -21.59
N PRO A 146 -0.08 -11.38 -21.21
CA PRO A 146 -1.53 -11.45 -21.01
C PRO A 146 -1.99 -11.09 -19.59
N ARG A 147 -1.09 -10.62 -18.70
CA ARG A 147 -1.37 -10.43 -17.27
C ARG A 147 -1.43 -8.94 -16.92
N TYR A 148 -2.63 -8.38 -16.92
CA TYR A 148 -2.88 -7.06 -16.35
C TYR A 148 -2.93 -7.18 -14.82
N LYS A 149 -2.22 -6.31 -14.11
CA LYS A 149 -2.12 -6.39 -12.64
C LYS A 149 -2.28 -5.02 -12.00
N LEU A 150 -3.20 -4.89 -11.06
CA LEU A 150 -3.27 -3.70 -10.19
C LEU A 150 -2.19 -3.82 -9.12
N LEU A 151 -1.21 -2.92 -9.17
CA LEU A 151 -0.07 -2.86 -8.25
C LEU A 151 -0.39 -2.04 -7.00
N SER A 152 -1.16 -0.96 -7.15
CA SER A 152 -1.46 0.00 -6.09
C SER A 152 -2.74 0.76 -6.41
N ARG A 153 -3.52 1.10 -5.38
CA ARG A 153 -4.72 1.94 -5.48
C ARG A 153 -4.79 2.90 -4.31
N LEU A 154 -4.97 4.18 -4.63
CA LEU A 154 -5.21 5.26 -3.68
C LEU A 154 -6.58 5.85 -3.99
N ASP A 155 -7.53 5.76 -3.08
CA ASP A 155 -8.90 6.26 -3.27
C ASP A 155 -9.25 7.44 -2.36
N GLY A 156 -8.34 7.82 -1.45
CA GLY A 156 -8.54 8.93 -0.51
C GLY A 156 -9.52 8.64 0.62
N GLU A 157 -9.91 7.39 0.82
CA GLU A 157 -10.66 6.99 2.00
C GLU A 157 -9.76 7.14 3.25
N PRO A 158 -10.22 7.84 4.30
CA PRO A 158 -9.42 8.07 5.48
C PRO A 158 -9.08 6.75 6.18
N LEU A 159 -7.93 6.70 6.86
CA LEU A 159 -7.42 5.50 7.52
C LEU A 159 -8.41 4.85 8.51
N ASN A 160 -9.27 5.65 9.14
CA ASN A 160 -10.30 5.15 10.06
C ASN A 160 -11.39 4.29 9.38
N VAL A 161 -11.45 4.28 8.05
CA VAL A 161 -12.32 3.39 7.26
C VAL A 161 -11.57 2.12 6.87
N LYS A 162 -10.22 2.14 6.83
CA LYS A 162 -9.39 1.01 6.42
C LYS A 162 -9.22 0.04 7.59
N THR A 163 -9.83 -1.14 7.48
CA THR A 163 -9.71 -2.21 8.47
C THR A 163 -8.92 -3.40 7.93
N ALA A 164 -8.76 -3.51 6.61
CA ALA A 164 -8.01 -4.59 5.97
C ALA A 164 -6.71 -4.09 5.31
N PHE A 165 -5.58 -4.47 5.89
CA PHE A 165 -4.23 -4.11 5.43
C PHE A 165 -3.60 -5.28 4.68
N LEU A 166 -3.58 -5.19 3.35
CA LEU A 166 -3.15 -6.28 2.47
C LEU A 166 -1.82 -5.94 1.80
N LEU A 167 -0.77 -6.68 2.18
CA LEU A 167 0.55 -6.52 1.58
C LEU A 167 0.57 -7.15 0.19
N THR A 168 1.13 -6.42 -0.78
CA THR A 168 1.38 -6.91 -2.14
C THR A 168 2.81 -6.64 -2.57
N GLY A 169 3.24 -7.24 -3.67
CA GLY A 169 4.60 -7.12 -4.20
C GLY A 169 5.13 -8.44 -4.75
N GLU A 170 6.33 -8.41 -5.32
CA GLU A 170 6.94 -9.58 -5.97
C GLU A 170 7.09 -10.79 -5.02
N PRO A 171 7.13 -12.02 -5.56
CA PRO A 171 7.42 -13.21 -4.76
C PRO A 171 8.74 -13.05 -4.00
N ARG A 172 8.80 -13.58 -2.77
CA ARG A 172 9.99 -13.57 -1.88
C ARG A 172 10.44 -12.19 -1.35
N MET A 173 9.62 -11.15 -1.48
CA MET A 173 9.85 -9.84 -0.85
C MET A 173 9.72 -9.82 0.70
N GLY A 174 9.49 -10.98 1.33
CA GLY A 174 9.38 -11.09 2.79
C GLY A 174 8.03 -10.65 3.36
N LYS A 175 6.96 -10.64 2.56
CA LYS A 175 5.58 -10.29 3.00
C LYS A 175 5.14 -11.15 4.19
N THR A 176 5.18 -12.48 4.07
CA THR A 176 4.87 -13.41 5.17
C THR A 176 5.75 -13.18 6.40
N THR A 177 7.03 -12.87 6.20
CA THR A 177 7.95 -12.55 7.31
C THR A 177 7.51 -11.28 8.05
N MET A 178 7.12 -10.23 7.32
CA MET A 178 6.62 -9.00 7.90
C MET A 178 5.31 -9.22 8.67
N ILE A 179 4.37 -10.01 8.13
CA ILE A 179 3.12 -10.34 8.86
C ILE A 179 3.43 -11.07 10.15
N LYS A 180 4.30 -12.09 10.12
CA LYS A 180 4.70 -12.83 11.33
C LYS A 180 5.35 -11.93 12.37
N GLU A 181 6.20 -11.01 11.94
CA GLU A 181 6.81 -10.00 12.80
C GLU A 181 5.76 -9.08 13.43
N LEU A 182 4.81 -8.57 12.65
CA LEU A 182 3.71 -7.75 13.16
C LEU A 182 2.86 -8.49 14.18
N VAL A 183 2.49 -9.75 13.90
CA VAL A 183 1.71 -10.59 14.82
C VAL A 183 2.45 -10.83 16.14
N HIS A 184 3.77 -11.00 16.09
CA HIS A 184 4.58 -11.12 17.30
C HIS A 184 4.54 -9.84 18.15
N HIS A 185 4.64 -8.67 17.53
CA HIS A 185 4.61 -7.37 18.23
C HIS A 185 3.22 -7.00 18.76
N LEU A 186 2.16 -7.34 18.02
CA LEU A 186 0.77 -7.05 18.38
C LEU A 186 0.25 -7.95 19.52
N GLY A 187 0.88 -9.12 19.71
CA GLY A 187 0.46 -10.11 20.69
C GLY A 187 -0.28 -11.26 20.01
N PRO A 188 0.32 -12.47 19.93
CA PRO A 188 -0.28 -13.63 19.26
C PRO A 188 -1.68 -14.01 19.79
N ASP A 189 -1.98 -13.71 21.05
CA ASP A 189 -3.28 -14.01 21.66
C ASP A 189 -4.44 -13.20 21.04
N LEU A 190 -4.16 -12.01 20.52
CA LEU A 190 -5.14 -11.15 19.84
C LEU A 190 -5.39 -11.57 18.38
N CYS A 191 -4.49 -12.38 17.82
CA CYS A 191 -4.49 -12.79 16.43
C CYS A 191 -5.12 -14.18 16.25
N GLY A 192 -5.88 -14.35 15.19
CA GLY A 192 -6.31 -15.65 14.67
C GLY A 192 -6.11 -15.72 13.16
N GLY A 193 -6.43 -16.86 12.55
CA GLY A 193 -6.21 -17.08 11.12
C GLY A 193 -4.97 -17.92 10.81
N PHE A 194 -4.40 -17.76 9.62
CA PHE A 194 -3.35 -18.63 9.12
C PHE A 194 -2.30 -17.94 8.24
N TYR A 195 -1.17 -18.63 8.10
CA TYR A 195 -0.09 -18.38 7.17
C TYR A 195 -0.03 -19.46 6.10
N THR A 196 0.52 -19.12 4.94
CA THR A 196 0.91 -20.13 3.95
C THR A 196 2.42 -20.32 4.00
N GLU A 197 2.88 -21.56 4.15
CA GLU A 197 4.31 -21.89 4.17
C GLU A 197 4.66 -22.85 3.04
N GLU A 198 5.82 -22.61 2.42
CA GLU A 198 6.36 -23.48 1.37
C GLU A 198 6.93 -24.77 1.97
N ILE A 199 6.66 -25.91 1.31
CA ILE A 199 7.33 -27.17 1.57
C ILE A 199 8.45 -27.31 0.55
N THR A 200 9.69 -27.39 1.03
CA THR A 200 10.90 -27.46 0.18
C THR A 200 11.68 -28.74 0.45
N ASN A 201 12.26 -29.32 -0.60
CA ASN A 201 13.32 -30.32 -0.48
C ASN A 201 14.71 -29.68 -0.67
N SER A 202 15.76 -30.49 -0.86
CA SER A 202 17.15 -30.03 -0.99
C SER A 202 17.42 -29.03 -2.11
N SER A 203 16.53 -28.86 -3.09
CA SER A 203 16.72 -27.91 -4.19
C SER A 203 15.45 -27.27 -4.75
N ASP A 204 14.25 -27.74 -4.37
CA ASP A 204 13.00 -27.35 -5.03
C ASP A 204 11.81 -27.25 -4.07
N ARG A 205 10.84 -26.39 -4.43
CA ARG A 205 9.57 -26.24 -3.70
C ARG A 205 8.57 -27.30 -4.15
N ILE A 206 8.31 -28.27 -3.29
CA ILE A 206 7.49 -29.46 -3.58
C ILE A 206 6.02 -29.34 -3.14
N GLY A 207 5.69 -28.37 -2.30
CA GLY A 207 4.30 -28.20 -1.85
C GLY A 207 4.08 -26.94 -1.03
N PHE A 208 2.91 -26.86 -0.43
CA PHE A 208 2.48 -25.77 0.45
C PHE A 208 1.65 -26.34 1.60
N LYS A 209 1.80 -25.72 2.78
CA LYS A 209 0.97 -25.99 3.94
C LYS A 209 0.28 -24.71 4.42
N CYS A 210 -0.95 -24.86 4.88
CA CYS A 210 -1.66 -23.84 5.64
C CYS A 210 -1.31 -24.05 7.11
N VAL A 211 -0.84 -23.00 7.79
CA VAL A 211 -0.38 -23.04 9.18
C VAL A 211 -1.16 -22.01 9.98
N SER A 212 -1.96 -22.45 10.94
CA SER A 212 -2.65 -21.55 11.88
C SER A 212 -1.66 -20.65 12.64
N VAL A 213 -2.14 -19.53 13.15
CA VAL A 213 -1.35 -18.68 14.07
C VAL A 213 -0.96 -19.44 15.35
N SER A 214 -1.74 -20.44 15.78
CA SER A 214 -1.46 -21.33 16.91
C SER A 214 -0.42 -22.43 16.61
N GLY A 215 -0.04 -22.63 15.34
CA GLY A 215 1.01 -23.56 14.91
C GLY A 215 0.53 -24.93 14.41
N GLU A 216 -0.77 -25.22 14.47
CA GLU A 216 -1.38 -26.35 13.77
C GLU A 216 -1.25 -26.15 12.25
N SER A 217 -1.14 -27.23 11.48
CA SER A 217 -0.98 -27.11 10.02
C SER A 217 -1.55 -28.28 9.24
N VAL A 218 -1.94 -28.02 7.99
CA VAL A 218 -2.36 -29.03 7.01
C VAL A 218 -1.62 -28.80 5.68
N GLU A 219 -1.25 -29.87 4.99
CA GLU A 219 -0.75 -29.79 3.61
C GLU A 219 -1.92 -29.50 2.66
N ILE A 220 -1.79 -28.46 1.83
CA ILE A 220 -2.88 -28.00 0.93
C ILE A 220 -2.54 -28.21 -0.55
N ALA A 221 -1.26 -28.43 -0.85
CA ALA A 221 -0.79 -28.63 -2.21
C ALA A 221 0.52 -29.40 -2.24
N HIS A 222 0.65 -30.35 -3.16
CA HIS A 222 1.88 -31.12 -3.36
C HIS A 222 2.07 -31.51 -4.83
N VAL A 223 3.33 -31.63 -5.27
CA VAL A 223 3.65 -32.05 -6.65
C VAL A 223 3.18 -33.47 -6.96
N ASP A 224 3.31 -34.37 -5.99
CA ASP A 224 2.91 -35.78 -6.10
C ASP A 224 1.43 -36.03 -5.76
N SER A 225 0.66 -34.97 -5.51
CA SER A 225 -0.76 -35.12 -5.20
C SER A 225 -1.51 -35.74 -6.39
N PRO A 226 -2.37 -36.76 -6.16
CA PRO A 226 -3.20 -37.37 -7.18
C PRO A 226 -4.39 -36.48 -7.61
N SER A 227 -4.56 -35.31 -6.99
CA SER A 227 -5.66 -34.40 -7.28
C SER A 227 -5.71 -33.98 -8.75
N SER A 228 -6.92 -34.02 -9.31
CA SER A 228 -7.22 -33.52 -10.65
C SER A 228 -7.25 -31.99 -10.74
N THR A 229 -7.48 -31.32 -9.60
CA THR A 229 -7.44 -29.86 -9.49
C THR A 229 -5.99 -29.43 -9.29
N ARG A 230 -5.41 -28.71 -10.26
CA ARG A 230 -4.00 -28.32 -10.23
C ARG A 230 -3.80 -26.83 -10.50
N ILE A 231 -2.81 -26.24 -9.81
CA ILE A 231 -2.28 -24.90 -10.10
C ILE A 231 -0.80 -25.05 -10.46
N GLY A 232 -0.48 -24.84 -11.73
CA GLY A 232 0.85 -25.16 -12.26
C GLY A 232 1.17 -26.64 -12.08
N ARG A 233 2.25 -26.95 -11.37
CA ARG A 233 2.68 -28.33 -11.10
C ARG A 233 2.11 -28.93 -9.81
N TYR A 234 1.36 -28.18 -9.02
CA TYR A 234 0.87 -28.63 -7.71
C TYR A 234 -0.56 -29.16 -7.82
N GLY A 235 -0.82 -30.36 -7.29
CA GLY A 235 -2.17 -30.85 -7.07
C GLY A 235 -2.71 -30.31 -5.76
N MET A 236 -3.90 -29.74 -5.82
CA MET A 236 -4.55 -29.02 -4.72
C MET A 236 -5.49 -29.94 -3.95
N ASP A 237 -5.42 -29.88 -2.63
CA ASP A 237 -6.39 -30.51 -1.73
C ASP A 237 -7.33 -29.44 -1.17
N VAL A 238 -8.36 -29.11 -1.95
CA VAL A 238 -9.32 -28.04 -1.62
C VAL A 238 -10.15 -28.41 -0.39
N GLU A 239 -10.48 -29.70 -0.23
CA GLU A 239 -11.27 -30.20 0.91
C GLU A 239 -10.47 -30.08 2.21
N ALA A 240 -9.21 -30.54 2.22
CA ALA A 240 -8.34 -30.38 3.39
C ALA A 240 -8.07 -28.91 3.74
N PHE A 241 -7.97 -28.03 2.72
CA PHE A 241 -7.88 -26.60 2.95
C PHE A 241 -9.17 -26.02 3.55
N GLU A 242 -10.35 -26.37 3.02
CA GLU A 242 -11.63 -25.90 3.53
C GLU A 242 -11.84 -26.31 4.99
N ASP A 243 -11.68 -27.60 5.28
CA ASP A 243 -11.85 -28.18 6.62
C ASP A 243 -10.89 -27.57 7.66
N PHE A 244 -9.76 -27.02 7.23
CA PHE A 244 -8.79 -26.43 8.14
C PHE A 244 -8.93 -24.89 8.20
N ALA A 245 -8.76 -24.22 7.07
CA ALA A 245 -8.66 -22.77 6.99
C ALA A 245 -9.98 -22.07 7.30
N VAL A 246 -11.13 -22.62 6.84
CA VAL A 246 -12.43 -22.00 7.11
C VAL A 246 -12.75 -22.10 8.60
N ASN A 247 -12.56 -23.27 9.21
CA ASN A 247 -12.79 -23.47 10.64
C ASN A 247 -11.92 -22.52 11.50
N ILE A 248 -10.63 -22.36 11.15
CA ILE A 248 -9.73 -21.42 11.84
C ILE A 248 -10.22 -19.97 11.72
N LEU A 249 -10.73 -19.58 10.56
CA LEU A 249 -11.23 -18.23 10.33
C LEU A 249 -12.57 -17.97 11.02
N GLU A 250 -13.46 -18.96 11.09
CA GLU A 250 -14.70 -18.88 11.88
C GLU A 250 -14.39 -18.74 13.38
N ASP A 251 -13.44 -19.54 13.89
CA ASP A 251 -12.97 -19.43 15.28
C ASP A 251 -12.34 -18.06 15.55
N ALA A 252 -11.56 -17.53 14.60
CA ALA A 252 -10.97 -16.19 14.68
C ALA A 252 -12.05 -15.09 14.71
N LEU A 253 -13.05 -15.17 13.84
CA LEU A 253 -14.21 -14.27 13.83
C LEU A 253 -15.02 -14.32 15.12
N SER A 254 -15.00 -15.41 15.87
CA SER A 254 -15.73 -15.48 17.13
C SER A 254 -14.99 -14.83 18.30
N SER A 255 -13.65 -14.82 18.27
CA SER A 255 -12.85 -14.67 19.49
C SER A 255 -11.65 -13.72 19.40
N LYS A 256 -11.25 -13.31 18.18
CA LYS A 256 -10.01 -12.56 17.94
C LYS A 256 -10.31 -11.14 17.48
N LYS A 257 -9.38 -10.22 17.77
CA LYS A 257 -9.44 -8.82 17.35
C LYS A 257 -8.79 -8.62 15.98
N ILE A 258 -7.77 -9.42 15.68
CA ILE A 258 -7.00 -9.35 14.44
C ILE A 258 -7.11 -10.67 13.72
N ILE A 259 -7.47 -10.62 12.44
CA ILE A 259 -7.58 -11.79 11.57
C ILE A 259 -6.44 -11.77 10.56
N VAL A 260 -5.64 -12.83 10.57
CA VAL A 260 -4.47 -13.00 9.72
C VAL A 260 -4.81 -13.95 8.57
N ILE A 261 -4.67 -13.46 7.34
CA ILE A 261 -4.94 -14.26 6.13
C ILE A 261 -3.78 -14.07 5.16
N ASP A 262 -2.75 -14.92 5.29
CA ASP A 262 -1.65 -14.92 4.35
C ASP A 262 -2.00 -15.68 3.07
N GLU A 263 -1.61 -15.10 1.94
CA GLU A 263 -1.89 -15.55 0.59
C GLU A 263 -3.39 -15.69 0.31
N MET A 264 -4.09 -14.56 0.20
CA MET A 264 -5.41 -14.49 -0.47
C MET A 264 -5.25 -14.70 -1.98
N GLY A 265 -4.64 -15.83 -2.35
CA GLY A 265 -4.12 -16.10 -3.68
C GLY A 265 -4.97 -17.08 -4.48
N PHE A 266 -4.49 -17.39 -5.69
CA PHE A 266 -5.17 -18.28 -6.62
C PHE A 266 -5.48 -19.66 -6.05
N MET A 267 -4.61 -20.19 -5.18
CA MET A 267 -4.78 -21.53 -4.59
C MET A 267 -5.96 -21.56 -3.62
N GLN A 268 -6.03 -20.57 -2.73
CA GLN A 268 -7.05 -20.46 -1.70
C GLN A 268 -8.41 -20.06 -2.30
N MET A 269 -8.40 -19.21 -3.33
CA MET A 269 -9.62 -18.76 -4.03
C MET A 269 -10.27 -19.84 -4.90
N LEU A 270 -9.75 -21.08 -4.95
CA LEU A 270 -10.49 -22.21 -5.52
C LEU A 270 -11.66 -22.65 -4.62
N SER A 271 -11.58 -22.37 -3.32
CA SER A 271 -12.63 -22.67 -2.36
C SER A 271 -13.72 -21.60 -2.36
N ALA A 272 -14.97 -22.00 -2.63
CA ALA A 272 -16.11 -21.09 -2.56
C ALA A 272 -16.43 -20.70 -1.10
N SER A 273 -16.23 -21.64 -0.16
CA SER A 273 -16.41 -21.40 1.28
C SER A 273 -15.41 -20.34 1.78
N PHE A 274 -14.16 -20.45 1.35
CA PHE A 274 -13.11 -19.48 1.66
C PHE A 274 -13.41 -18.09 1.08
N GLN A 275 -13.85 -18.00 -0.18
CA GLN A 275 -14.25 -16.72 -0.78
C GLN A 275 -15.35 -16.03 0.05
N LYS A 276 -16.34 -16.80 0.51
CA LYS A 276 -17.46 -16.25 1.29
C LYS A 276 -17.00 -15.71 2.64
N ILE A 277 -16.20 -16.46 3.39
CA ILE A 277 -15.74 -16.03 4.71
C ILE A 277 -14.79 -14.83 4.63
N VAL A 278 -13.94 -14.74 3.59
CA VAL A 278 -13.08 -13.57 3.39
C VAL A 278 -13.90 -12.30 3.18
N GLN A 279 -14.99 -12.39 2.41
CA GLN A 279 -15.91 -11.27 2.19
C GLN A 279 -16.61 -10.83 3.49
N GLU A 280 -17.02 -11.79 4.32
CA GLU A 280 -17.59 -11.54 5.65
C GLU A 280 -16.57 -10.85 6.57
N ILE A 281 -15.35 -11.38 6.64
CA ILE A 281 -14.25 -10.85 7.46
C ILE A 281 -13.93 -9.40 7.11
N ILE A 282 -13.81 -9.07 5.83
CA ILE A 282 -13.49 -7.69 5.43
C ILE A 282 -14.64 -6.74 5.77
N SER A 283 -15.88 -7.21 5.71
CA SER A 283 -17.08 -6.42 6.02
C SER A 283 -17.36 -6.29 7.53
N ASP A 284 -16.70 -7.09 8.37
CA ASP A 284 -16.93 -7.17 9.82
C ASP A 284 -16.21 -6.05 10.61
N HIS A 285 -15.47 -5.17 9.93
CA HIS A 285 -14.74 -4.03 10.50
C HIS A 285 -13.62 -4.36 11.50
N ARG A 286 -13.35 -5.65 11.78
CA ARG A 286 -12.13 -6.07 12.47
C ARG A 286 -10.89 -5.80 11.64
N ILE A 287 -9.75 -5.75 12.33
CA ILE A 287 -8.47 -5.59 11.65
C ILE A 287 -8.11 -6.89 10.92
N VAL A 288 -7.89 -6.79 9.63
CA VAL A 288 -7.41 -7.87 8.78
C VAL A 288 -5.99 -7.56 8.35
N LEU A 289 -5.07 -8.50 8.58
CA LEU A 289 -3.71 -8.43 8.09
C LEU A 289 -3.47 -9.59 7.13
N GLY A 290 -3.06 -9.31 5.90
CA GLY A 290 -2.92 -10.37 4.92
C GLY A 290 -1.99 -10.04 3.79
N THR A 291 -1.81 -11.00 2.89
CA THR A 291 -1.16 -10.76 1.60
C THR A 291 -2.12 -11.03 0.46
N ILE A 292 -2.01 -10.24 -0.59
CA ILE A 292 -2.85 -10.35 -1.78
C ILE A 292 -1.95 -10.36 -3.02
N PRO A 293 -2.19 -11.26 -4.00
CA PRO A 293 -1.33 -11.33 -5.17
C PRO A 293 -1.44 -10.06 -6.00
N VAL A 294 -0.33 -9.75 -6.67
CA VAL A 294 -0.25 -8.62 -7.58
C VAL A 294 -1.18 -8.89 -8.78
N GLU A 295 -1.21 -10.13 -9.27
CA GLU A 295 -2.02 -10.54 -10.41
C GLU A 295 -3.52 -10.26 -10.25
N SER A 296 -4.17 -9.90 -11.36
CA SER A 296 -5.63 -9.78 -11.44
C SER A 296 -6.29 -11.15 -11.43
N HIS A 297 -7.40 -11.25 -10.72
CA HIS A 297 -8.31 -12.38 -10.73
C HIS A 297 -9.70 -11.89 -10.34
N PRO A 298 -10.79 -12.31 -11.01
CA PRO A 298 -12.13 -11.77 -10.75
C PRO A 298 -12.54 -11.77 -9.27
N GLU A 299 -12.21 -12.83 -8.52
CA GLU A 299 -12.56 -12.91 -7.08
C GLU A 299 -11.62 -12.11 -6.18
N ILE A 300 -10.35 -11.94 -6.58
CA ILE A 300 -9.35 -11.20 -5.80
C ILE A 300 -9.54 -9.70 -6.02
N ASP A 301 -9.89 -9.31 -7.24
CA ASP A 301 -10.11 -7.92 -7.59
C ASP A 301 -11.33 -7.34 -6.84
N LYS A 302 -12.36 -8.15 -6.58
CA LYS A 302 -13.48 -7.75 -5.71
C LYS A 302 -13.01 -7.32 -4.32
N ILE A 303 -12.00 -8.00 -3.76
CA ILE A 303 -11.39 -7.64 -2.48
C ILE A 303 -10.59 -6.34 -2.64
N LYS A 304 -9.74 -6.25 -3.68
CA LYS A 304 -8.88 -5.08 -3.94
C LYS A 304 -9.65 -3.75 -4.04
N TYR A 305 -10.89 -3.78 -4.51
CA TYR A 305 -11.72 -2.59 -4.70
C TYR A 305 -12.64 -2.25 -3.51
N GLN A 306 -12.60 -3.01 -2.42
CA GLN A 306 -13.38 -2.68 -1.22
C GLN A 306 -12.78 -1.46 -0.52
N LYS A 307 -13.67 -0.59 -0.02
CA LYS A 307 -13.26 0.65 0.64
C LYS A 307 -12.51 0.39 1.95
N GLU A 308 -12.77 -0.74 2.59
CA GLU A 308 -12.12 -1.20 3.82
C GLU A 308 -10.68 -1.67 3.57
N VAL A 309 -10.33 -1.96 2.31
CA VAL A 309 -9.05 -2.54 1.92
C VAL A 309 -8.04 -1.44 1.60
N SER A 310 -6.86 -1.57 2.20
CA SER A 310 -5.64 -0.82 1.90
C SER A 310 -4.62 -1.77 1.31
N ILE A 311 -4.29 -1.59 0.03
CA ILE A 311 -3.25 -2.37 -0.65
C ILE A 311 -1.90 -1.69 -0.41
N ILE A 312 -0.98 -2.40 0.22
CA ILE A 312 0.33 -1.88 0.60
C ILE A 312 1.40 -2.58 -0.23
N SER A 313 1.96 -1.87 -1.20
CA SER A 313 3.02 -2.41 -2.05
C SER A 313 4.38 -2.37 -1.35
N LEU A 314 5.00 -3.55 -1.22
CA LEU A 314 6.35 -3.69 -0.67
C LEU A 314 7.40 -3.73 -1.77
N ASN A 315 8.48 -2.97 -1.57
CA ASN A 315 9.72 -3.04 -2.32
C ASN A 315 10.93 -3.08 -1.35
N GLU A 316 12.14 -3.17 -1.90
CA GLU A 316 13.36 -3.28 -1.07
C GLU A 316 13.65 -2.01 -0.26
N PHE A 317 13.17 -0.85 -0.72
CA PHE A 317 13.46 0.45 -0.12
C PHE A 317 12.49 0.83 1.00
N ASN A 318 11.24 0.37 0.93
CA ASN A 318 10.17 0.80 1.83
C ASN A 318 9.84 -0.22 2.93
N ARG A 319 10.38 -1.44 2.85
CA ARG A 319 10.01 -2.57 3.72
C ARG A 319 10.09 -2.25 5.22
N ASP A 320 11.23 -1.75 5.67
CA ASP A 320 11.48 -1.50 7.10
C ASP A 320 10.59 -0.38 7.63
N THR A 321 10.35 0.63 6.80
CA THR A 321 9.49 1.75 7.15
C THR A 321 8.03 1.35 7.20
N ILE A 322 7.55 0.61 6.20
CA ILE A 322 6.18 0.10 6.16
C ILE A 322 5.89 -0.78 7.37
N SER A 323 6.82 -1.65 7.78
CA SER A 323 6.65 -2.49 8.97
C SER A 323 6.32 -1.66 10.22
N LYS A 324 7.09 -0.60 10.49
CA LYS A 324 6.88 0.28 11.64
C LYS A 324 5.59 1.09 11.54
N THR A 325 5.27 1.57 10.34
CA THR A 325 4.06 2.37 10.08
C THR A 325 2.82 1.54 10.29
N LEU A 326 2.80 0.37 9.67
CA LEU A 326 1.65 -0.52 9.71
C LEU A 326 1.37 -1.00 11.13
N LEU A 327 2.42 -1.25 11.93
CA LEU A 327 2.25 -1.54 13.35
C LEU A 327 1.55 -0.38 14.08
N LYS A 328 1.98 0.86 13.84
CA LYS A 328 1.36 2.05 14.44
C LYS A 328 -0.10 2.21 14.00
N ASP A 329 -0.38 2.06 12.71
CA ASP A 329 -1.73 2.19 12.13
C ASP A 329 -2.68 1.13 12.73
N ILE A 330 -2.20 -0.11 12.87
CA ILE A 330 -2.97 -1.20 13.48
C ILE A 330 -3.23 -0.92 14.97
N LEU A 331 -2.22 -0.48 15.73
CA LEU A 331 -2.39 -0.16 17.15
C LEU A 331 -3.38 1.00 17.35
N GLN A 332 -3.31 2.02 16.51
CA GLN A 332 -4.25 3.14 16.55
C GLN A 332 -5.68 2.68 16.20
N ALA A 333 -5.84 1.79 15.23
CA ALA A 333 -7.14 1.21 14.89
C ALA A 333 -7.71 0.33 16.02
N LEU A 334 -6.86 -0.34 16.81
CA LEU A 334 -7.29 -1.13 17.98
C LEU A 334 -7.71 -0.27 19.18
N GLU A 335 -7.11 0.91 19.35
CA GLU A 335 -7.41 1.84 20.45
C GLU A 335 -8.67 2.67 20.21
N GLY A 336 -9.14 2.76 18.96
CA GLY A 336 -10.34 3.50 18.54
C GLY A 336 -11.67 2.79 18.77
N GLU A 337 -11.69 1.62 19.42
CA GLU A 337 -12.90 0.85 19.81
C GLU A 337 -13.52 1.30 21.15
#